data_AF-A0ABD5Y8H5-F1
#
_entry.id   AF-A0ABD5Y8H5-F1
#
_cell.length_a   1.000
_cell.length_b   1.000
_cell.length_c   1.000
_cell.angle_alpha   90.00
_cell.angle_beta   90.00
_cell.angle_gamma   90.00
#
_symmetry.space_group_name_H-M   'P 1'
#
loop_
_entity.id
_entity.type
_entity.pdbx_description
1 polymer ?
#
loop_
_entity_poly.entity_id
_entity_poly.type
_entity_poly.pdbx_seq_one_letter_code
_entity_poly.pdbx_strand_id
1 'polypeptide(L)'
;MSFLKLTDETWLDLTVNFIPIGILAFLDVMFWVYNPWGWDLWFVFWMHVLTFIPLVLLTILTYVSGRIIQRDERRAESVTEADAEKS
;
A
#
# COMPACT_ATOMS: atom_id res chain seq x y z
N MET A 1 -4.80 26.19 -6.86
CA MET A 1 -5.35 25.20 -5.91
C MET A 1 -4.57 23.91 -6.08
N SER A 2 -3.50 23.71 -5.30
CA SER A 2 -2.68 22.49 -5.31
C SER A 2 -2.22 22.22 -3.88
N PHE A 3 -3.16 21.81 -3.03
CA PHE A 3 -2.93 21.49 -1.61
C PHE A 3 -2.45 20.04 -1.40
N LEU A 4 -2.13 19.32 -2.48
CA LEU A 4 -1.51 18.00 -2.46
C LEU A 4 -0.17 18.06 -3.21
N LYS A 5 0.82 18.76 -2.65
CA LYS A 5 2.23 18.56 -3.03
C LYS A 5 2.78 17.35 -2.26
N LEU A 6 2.21 16.17 -2.49
CA LEU A 6 3.01 14.95 -2.27
C LEU A 6 4.13 15.05 -3.29
N THR A 7 5.39 15.05 -2.87
CA THR A 7 6.53 15.03 -3.81
C THR A 7 6.35 13.87 -4.79
N ASP A 8 6.81 14.01 -6.04
CA ASP A 8 6.68 12.96 -7.07
C ASP A 8 7.24 11.61 -6.58
N GLU A 9 8.23 11.68 -5.69
CA GLU A 9 8.87 10.59 -4.95
C GLU A 9 7.88 9.82 -4.05
N THR A 10 7.04 10.55 -3.31
CA THR A 10 6.05 9.98 -2.40
C THR A 10 4.90 9.32 -3.15
N TRP A 11 4.47 9.93 -4.27
CA TRP A 11 3.51 9.32 -5.18
C TRP A 11 4.06 8.06 -5.84
N LEU A 12 5.34 8.07 -6.23
CA LEU A 12 6.03 6.91 -6.77
C LEU A 12 5.99 5.78 -5.74
N ASP A 13 6.51 6.00 -4.53
CA ASP A 13 6.60 4.99 -3.47
C ASP A 13 5.24 4.37 -3.12
N LEU A 14 4.21 5.21 -2.97
CA LEU A 14 2.85 4.73 -2.71
C LEU A 14 2.34 3.87 -3.87
N THR A 15 2.59 4.28 -5.11
CA THR A 15 2.18 3.55 -6.32
C THR A 15 2.94 2.22 -6.47
N VAL A 16 4.27 2.19 -6.24
CA VAL A 16 5.05 0.95 -6.34
C VAL A 16 4.61 -0.08 -5.30
N ASN A 17 4.11 0.38 -4.14
CA ASN A 17 3.53 -0.49 -3.12
C ASN A 17 2.09 -0.93 -3.44
N PHE A 18 1.32 -0.09 -4.14
CA PHE A 18 -0.07 -0.37 -4.52
C PHE A 18 -0.19 -1.40 -5.66
N ILE A 19 0.76 -1.40 -6.60
CA ILE A 19 0.78 -2.31 -7.74
C ILE A 19 0.74 -3.79 -7.30
N PRO A 20 1.62 -4.26 -6.37
CA PRO A 20 1.55 -5.61 -5.82
C PRO A 20 0.20 -5.97 -5.22
N ILE A 21 -0.43 -5.05 -4.48
CA ILE A 21 -1.75 -5.27 -3.86
C ILE A 21 -2.79 -5.51 -4.95
N GLY A 22 -2.81 -4.68 -5.99
CA GLY A 22 -3.74 -4.82 -7.11
C GLY A 22 -3.58 -6.17 -7.82
N ILE A 23 -2.34 -6.59 -8.08
CA ILE A 23 -2.05 -7.89 -8.72
C ILE A 23 -2.50 -9.05 -7.82
N LEU A 24 -2.15 -9.04 -6.54
CA LEU A 24 -2.54 -10.10 -5.62
C LEU A 24 -4.06 -10.20 -5.45
N ALA A 25 -4.75 -9.06 -5.32
CA ALA A 25 -6.20 -9.02 -5.20
C ALA A 25 -6.88 -9.56 -6.46
N PHE A 26 -6.37 -9.16 -7.62
CA PHE A 26 -6.87 -9.67 -8.90
C PHE A 26 -6.68 -11.18 -9.02
N LEU A 27 -5.49 -11.70 -8.69
CA LEU A 27 -5.22 -13.14 -8.76
C LEU A 27 -6.07 -13.94 -7.77
N ASP A 28 -6.21 -13.46 -6.53
CA ASP A 28 -7.03 -14.11 -5.50
C ASP A 28 -8.50 -14.22 -5.95
N VAL A 29 -9.08 -13.13 -6.46
CA VAL A 29 -10.43 -13.12 -7.02
C VAL A 29 -10.52 -14.01 -8.28
N MET A 30 -9.50 -14.00 -9.14
CA MET A 30 -9.48 -14.84 -10.32
C MET A 30 -9.49 -16.32 -9.95
N PHE A 31 -8.78 -16.71 -8.89
CA PHE A 31 -8.75 -18.09 -8.41
C PHE A 31 -10.06 -18.56 -7.77
N TRP A 32 -10.88 -17.64 -7.26
CA TRP A 32 -12.27 -17.92 -6.89
C TRP A 32 -13.17 -18.24 -8.09
N VAL A 33 -12.90 -17.64 -9.25
CA VAL A 33 -13.70 -17.85 -10.47
C VAL A 33 -13.18 -19.04 -11.27
N TYR A 34 -11.86 -19.18 -11.37
CA TYR A 34 -11.19 -20.17 -12.18
C TYR A 34 -10.03 -20.78 -11.41
N ASN A 35 -10.23 -21.99 -10.91
CA ASN A 35 -9.19 -22.76 -10.24
C ASN A 35 -8.60 -23.81 -11.20
N PRO A 36 -7.36 -23.61 -11.69
CA PRO A 36 -6.74 -24.52 -12.66
C PRO A 36 -6.25 -25.83 -12.03
N TRP A 37 -6.17 -25.93 -10.70
CA TRP A 37 -5.71 -27.11 -9.97
C TRP A 37 -6.87 -27.91 -9.34
N GLY A 38 -8.11 -27.49 -9.58
CA GLY A 38 -9.33 -28.14 -9.07
C GLY A 38 -9.77 -27.64 -7.69
N TRP A 39 -10.87 -28.19 -7.18
CA TRP A 39 -11.56 -27.70 -5.97
C TRP A 39 -11.25 -28.50 -4.70
N ASP A 40 -10.17 -29.27 -4.70
CA ASP A 40 -9.72 -29.94 -3.49
C ASP A 40 -9.34 -28.89 -2.42
N LEU A 41 -9.88 -29.08 -1.22
CA LEU A 41 -9.74 -28.13 -0.12
C LEU A 41 -8.29 -27.86 0.26
N TRP A 42 -7.40 -28.85 0.10
CA TRP A 42 -5.99 -28.69 0.40
C TRP A 42 -5.33 -27.66 -0.53
N PHE A 43 -5.58 -27.78 -1.84
CA PHE A 43 -5.02 -26.85 -2.83
C PHE A 43 -5.67 -25.47 -2.74
N VAL A 44 -7.00 -25.41 -2.60
CA VAL A 44 -7.73 -24.15 -2.47
C VAL A 44 -7.25 -23.37 -1.25
N PHE A 45 -7.09 -24.05 -0.10
CA PHE A 45 -6.64 -23.44 1.14
C PHE A 45 -5.24 -22.83 0.98
N TRP A 46 -4.26 -23.62 0.53
CA TRP A 46 -2.88 -23.13 0.42
C TRP A 46 -2.71 -22.05 -0.63
N MET A 47 -3.41 -22.15 -1.77
CA MET A 47 -3.40 -21.11 -2.80
C MET A 47 -3.87 -19.77 -2.24
N HIS A 48 -5.03 -19.74 -1.58
CA HIS A 48 -5.57 -18.50 -0.99
C HIS A 48 -4.74 -18.01 0.20
N VAL A 49 -4.21 -18.91 1.03
CA VAL A 49 -3.30 -18.51 2.12
C VAL A 49 -2.06 -17.81 1.56
N LEU A 50 -1.47 -18.37 0.50
CA LEU A 50 -0.27 -17.83 -0.12
C LEU A 50 -0.51 -16.54 -0.90
N THR A 51 -1.73 -16.23 -1.34
CA THR A 51 -2.10 -14.96 -1.99
C THR A 51 -2.61 -13.93 -1.00
N PHE A 52 -3.49 -14.34 -0.09
CA PHE A 52 -4.21 -13.46 0.83
C PHE A 52 -3.32 -12.96 1.97
N ILE A 53 -2.43 -13.81 2.54
CA ILE A 53 -1.49 -13.35 3.58
C ILE A 53 -0.59 -12.21 3.08
N PRO A 54 0.16 -12.35 1.96
CA PRO A 54 0.99 -11.25 1.50
C PRO A 54 0.15 -10.04 1.08
N LEU A 55 -1.07 -10.22 0.55
CA LEU A 55 -1.97 -9.12 0.26
C LEU A 55 -2.29 -8.29 1.52
N VAL A 56 -2.65 -8.95 2.62
CA VAL A 56 -2.96 -8.29 3.89
C VAL A 56 -1.71 -7.62 4.47
N LEU A 57 -0.58 -8.32 4.48
CA LEU A 57 0.69 -7.77 4.99
C LEU A 57 1.14 -6.54 4.19
N LEU A 58 1.07 -6.61 2.86
CA LEU A 58 1.39 -5.47 1.99
C LEU A 58 0.42 -4.32 2.21
N THR A 59 -0.88 -4.58 2.33
CA THR A 59 -1.87 -3.54 2.62
C THR A 59 -1.56 -2.81 3.93
N ILE A 60 -1.23 -3.56 4.98
CA ILE A 60 -0.81 -2.98 6.27
C ILE A 60 0.47 -2.16 6.08
N LEU A 61 1.47 -2.71 5.39
CA LEU A 61 2.75 -2.04 5.14
C LEU A 61 2.55 -0.74 4.37
N THR A 62 1.80 -0.74 3.26
CA THR A 62 1.48 0.44 2.46
C THR A 62 0.80 1.51 3.33
N TYR A 63 -0.18 1.11 4.14
CA TYR A 63 -0.90 2.02 5.01
C TYR A 63 0.01 2.65 6.07
N VAL A 64 0.87 1.84 6.70
CA VAL A 64 1.84 2.32 7.70
C VAL A 64 2.84 3.27 7.05
N SER A 65 3.39 2.93 5.88
CA SER A 65 4.31 3.80 5.13
C SER A 65 3.66 5.14 4.79
N GLY A 66 2.46 5.12 4.22
CA GLY A 66 1.73 6.35 3.90
C GLY A 66 1.41 7.21 5.13
N ARG A 67 1.17 6.59 6.30
CA ARG A 67 0.95 7.30 7.56
C ARG A 67 2.23 7.93 8.11
N ILE A 68 3.37 7.25 7.99
CA ILE A 68 4.67 7.76 8.45
C ILE A 68 5.07 8.97 7.60
N ILE A 69 4.96 8.88 6.27
CA ILE A 69 5.32 9.98 5.36
C ILE A 69 4.51 11.25 5.67
N GLN A 70 3.19 11.14 5.83
CA GLN A 70 2.33 12.28 6.19
C GLN A 70 2.64 12.90 7.57
N ARG A 71 3.31 12.17 8.47
CA ARG A 71 3.73 12.71 9.77
C ARG A 71 5.03 13.50 9.61
N ASP A 72 5.95 13.00 8.80
CA ASP A 72 7.24 13.65 8.56
C ASP A 72 7.06 14.95 7.76
N GLU A 73 6.17 14.98 6.76
CA GLU A 73 5.81 16.20 6.02
C GLU A 73 5.27 17.30 6.95
N ARG A 74 4.28 16.98 7.80
CA ARG A 74 3.73 17.93 8.78
C ARG A 74 4.76 18.46 9.76
N ARG A 75 5.72 17.63 10.16
CA ARG A 75 6.80 18.05 11.06
C ARG A 75 7.73 19.04 10.35
N ALA A 76 8.06 18.80 9.09
CA ALA A 76 8.89 19.71 8.29
C ALA A 76 8.23 21.09 8.09
N GLU A 77 6.92 21.12 7.84
CA GLU A 77 6.14 22.38 7.73
C GLU A 77 6.19 23.17 9.05
N SER A 78 5.93 22.53 10.19
CA SER A 78 5.94 23.20 11.51
C SER A 78 7.31 23.78 11.91
N VAL A 79 8.41 23.13 11.51
CA VAL A 79 9.76 23.64 11.76
C VAL A 79 10.04 24.85 10.87
N THR A 80 9.60 24.82 9.62
CA THR A 80 9.76 25.93 8.67
C THR A 80 9.00 27.18 9.11
N GLU A 81 7.76 27.03 9.60
CA GLU A 81 6.96 28.14 10.13
C GLU A 81 7.59 28.76 11.39
N ALA A 82 8.10 27.93 12.30
CA ALA A 82 8.76 28.40 13.52
C ALA A 82 10.06 29.18 13.23
N ASP A 83 10.82 28.79 12.19
CA ASP A 83 12.01 29.53 11.74
C ASP A 83 11.63 30.83 11.03
N ALA A 84 10.51 30.85 10.30
CA ALA A 84 10.00 32.06 9.62
C ALA A 84 9.45 33.12 10.59
N GLU A 85 8.81 32.73 11.68
CA GLU A 85 8.33 33.66 12.72
C GLU A 85 9.48 34.29 13.54
N LYS A 86 10.65 33.66 13.52
CA LYS A 86 11.84 34.10 14.27
C LYS A 86 12.76 35.08 13.53
N SER A 87 12.53 35.33 12.23
CA SER A 87 13.27 36.32 11.41
C SER A 87 12.49 37.61 11.24
#